data_AF-A0A1L3LYU5-F1
#
_entry.id   AF-A0A1L3LYU5-F1
#
_cell.length_a   1.000
_cell.length_b   1.000
_cell.length_c   1.000
_cell.angle_alpha   90.00
_cell.angle_beta   90.00
_cell.angle_gamma   90.00
#
_symmetry.space_group_name_H-M   'P 1'
#
loop_
_entity.id
_entity.type
_entity.pdbx_description
1 polymer ?
#
loop_
_entity_poly.entity_id
_entity_poly.type
_entity_poly.pdbx_seq_one_letter_code
_entity_poly.pdbx_strand_id
1 'polypeptide(L)'
;MVEGALSKIAKQLVDRGVSELIVAGGETSGAVVKSIGINQLDIGNEIAPGVPWVSSPTAAGRISLALKSGNFGAPDFFVQAWDKL
;
A
#
# COMPACT_ATOMS: atom_id res chain seq x y z
N MET A 1 1.63 -17.63 6.67
CA MET A 1 2.17 -18.07 5.36
C MET A 1 1.81 -17.09 4.25
N VAL A 2 0.55 -16.63 4.15
CA VAL A 2 0.10 -15.71 3.09
C VAL A 2 0.73 -14.31 3.18
N GLU A 3 0.72 -13.65 4.34
CA GLU A 3 1.35 -12.32 4.52
C GLU A 3 2.83 -12.32 4.15
N GLY A 4 3.56 -13.39 4.52
CA GLY A 4 4.97 -13.55 4.22
C GLY A 4 5.25 -13.70 2.72
N ALA A 5 4.35 -14.33 1.98
CA ALA A 5 4.45 -14.43 0.53
C ALA A 5 4.15 -13.08 -0.14
N LEU A 6 3.05 -12.43 0.24
CA LEU A 6 2.62 -11.14 -0.33
C LEU A 6 3.62 -10.02 -0.05
N SER A 7 4.17 -9.94 1.16
CA SER A 7 5.19 -8.95 1.51
C SER A 7 6.49 -9.14 0.72
N LYS A 8 6.94 -10.38 0.51
CA LYS A 8 8.09 -10.67 -0.38
C LYS A 8 7.83 -10.24 -1.82
N ILE A 9 6.63 -10.53 -2.35
CA ILE A 9 6.25 -10.11 -3.71
C ILE A 9 6.25 -8.58 -3.80
N ALA A 10 5.58 -7.90 -2.86
CA ALA A 10 5.50 -6.43 -2.84
C ALA A 10 6.89 -5.79 -2.78
N LYS A 11 7.77 -6.27 -1.89
CA LYS A 11 9.15 -5.78 -1.80
C LYS A 11 9.88 -5.94 -3.14
N GLN A 12 9.82 -7.11 -3.76
CA GLN A 12 10.51 -7.35 -5.04
C GLN A 12 9.96 -6.50 -6.18
N LEU A 13 8.65 -6.17 -6.17
CA LEU A 13 8.05 -5.26 -7.13
C LEU A 13 8.55 -3.83 -6.94
N VAL A 14 8.61 -3.35 -5.69
CA VAL A 14 9.14 -2.01 -5.36
C VAL A 14 10.62 -1.92 -5.71
N ASP A 15 11.42 -2.94 -5.37
CA ASP A 15 12.84 -3.00 -5.73
C ASP A 15 13.07 -3.00 -7.26
N ARG A 16 12.03 -3.36 -8.05
CA ARG A 16 12.02 -3.30 -9.53
C ARG A 16 11.40 -2.02 -10.09
N GLY A 17 11.08 -1.05 -9.24
CA GLY A 17 10.60 0.27 -9.65
C GLY A 17 9.07 0.43 -9.66
N VAL A 18 8.30 -0.51 -9.10
CA VAL A 18 6.87 -0.26 -8.86
C VAL A 18 6.74 0.85 -7.83
N SER A 19 6.09 1.95 -8.23
CA SER A 19 5.92 3.16 -7.42
C SER A 19 4.57 3.27 -6.75
N GLU A 20 3.59 2.42 -7.08
CA GLU A 20 2.25 2.43 -6.46
C GLU A 20 1.75 1.02 -6.11
N LEU A 21 1.18 0.87 -4.92
CA LEU A 21 0.57 -0.39 -4.48
C LEU A 21 -0.73 -0.16 -3.72
N ILE A 22 -1.71 -1.01 -3.98
CA ILE A 22 -2.92 -1.13 -3.14
C ILE A 22 -2.84 -2.46 -2.40
N VAL A 23 -2.95 -2.42 -1.08
CA VAL A 23 -2.87 -3.61 -0.22
C VAL A 23 -4.13 -3.73 0.62
N ALA A 24 -4.76 -4.91 0.58
CA ALA A 24 -5.95 -5.20 1.37
C ALA A 24 -5.66 -6.20 2.49
N GLY A 25 -6.16 -5.89 3.69
CA GLY A 25 -5.95 -6.64 4.92
C GLY A 25 -4.96 -5.95 5.84
N GLY A 26 -5.30 -5.83 7.12
CA GLY A 26 -4.48 -5.12 8.12
C GLY A 26 -3.13 -5.81 8.35
N GLU A 27 -3.14 -7.13 8.57
CA GLU A 27 -1.92 -7.93 8.76
C GLU A 27 -1.04 -7.93 7.51
N THR A 28 -1.64 -8.12 6.32
CA THR A 28 -0.95 -8.04 5.03
C THR A 28 -0.30 -6.66 4.82
N SER A 29 -1.03 -5.59 5.09
CA SER A 29 -0.53 -4.21 4.98
C SER A 29 0.67 -3.98 5.88
N GLY A 30 0.58 -4.40 7.15
CA GLY A 30 1.69 -4.32 8.10
C GLY A 30 2.93 -5.12 7.63
N ALA A 31 2.73 -6.33 7.11
CA ALA A 31 3.81 -7.15 6.58
C ALA A 31 4.48 -6.51 5.36
N VAL A 32 3.70 -5.95 4.43
CA VAL A 32 4.21 -5.26 3.22
C VAL A 32 5.05 -4.04 3.61
N VAL A 33 4.50 -3.13 4.41
CA VAL A 33 5.19 -1.91 4.87
C VAL A 33 6.52 -2.26 5.55
N LYS A 34 6.49 -3.25 6.45
CA LYS A 34 7.69 -3.73 7.15
C LYS A 34 8.73 -4.31 6.21
N SER A 35 8.32 -5.08 5.20
CA SER A 35 9.24 -5.71 4.24
C SER A 35 9.93 -4.72 3.31
N ILE A 36 9.23 -3.64 2.93
CA ILE A 36 9.79 -2.55 2.12
C ILE A 36 10.75 -1.69 2.97
N GLY A 37 10.60 -1.70 4.30
CA GLY A 37 11.43 -0.92 5.23
C GLY A 37 10.90 0.49 5.45
N ILE A 38 9.58 0.68 5.32
CA ILE A 38 8.92 1.96 5.52
C ILE A 38 8.71 2.19 7.02
N ASN A 39 9.25 3.29 7.53
CA ASN A 39 9.15 3.68 8.95
C ASN A 39 8.34 4.97 9.15
N GLN A 40 8.03 5.69 8.07
CA GLN A 40 7.27 6.94 8.09
C GLN A 40 6.37 6.99 6.85
N LEU A 41 5.20 7.59 7.01
CA LEU A 41 4.22 7.75 5.95
C LEU A 41 3.74 9.21 5.91
N ASP A 42 3.78 9.80 4.73
CA ASP A 42 3.14 11.07 4.44
C ASP A 42 1.70 10.80 3.99
N ILE A 43 0.73 11.41 4.67
CA ILE A 43 -0.70 11.26 4.38
C ILE A 43 -1.09 12.15 3.20
N GLY A 44 -1.74 11.56 2.20
CA GLY A 44 -2.26 12.24 1.01
C GLY A 44 -3.79 12.20 0.91
N ASN A 45 -4.29 12.13 -0.32
CA ASN A 45 -5.72 12.19 -0.63
C ASN A 45 -6.49 11.01 -0.02
N GLU A 46 -7.69 11.26 0.47
CA GLU A 46 -8.60 10.21 0.95
C GLU A 46 -9.25 9.46 -0.22
N ILE A 47 -9.16 8.13 -0.22
CA ILE A 47 -9.80 7.26 -1.23
C ILE A 47 -11.20 6.86 -0.75
N ALA A 48 -11.28 6.42 0.51
CA ALA A 48 -12.51 6.04 1.20
C ALA A 48 -12.37 6.42 2.69
N PRO A 49 -13.47 6.50 3.47
CA PRO A 49 -13.40 6.90 4.88
C PRO A 49 -12.37 6.10 5.66
N GLY A 50 -11.30 6.75 6.13
CA GLY A 50 -10.22 6.10 6.89
C GLY A 50 -9.20 5.32 6.06
N VAL A 51 -9.21 5.44 4.73
CA VAL A 51 -8.22 4.84 3.84
C VAL A 51 -7.70 5.91 2.87
N PRO A 52 -6.67 6.67 3.26
CA PRO A 52 -5.98 7.59 2.35
C PRO A 52 -4.91 6.89 1.52
N TRP A 53 -4.52 7.54 0.43
CA TRP A 53 -3.18 7.34 -0.12
C TRP A 53 -2.16 7.83 0.90
N VAL A 54 -1.13 7.02 1.12
CA VAL A 54 0.04 7.36 1.92
C VAL A 54 1.28 7.16 1.10
N SER A 55 2.39 7.78 1.49
CA SER A 55 3.61 7.70 0.69
C SER A 55 4.87 7.77 1.52
N SER A 56 5.96 7.21 0.98
CA SER A 56 7.26 7.15 1.67
C SER A 56 8.41 7.20 0.66
N PRO A 57 9.58 7.74 1.05
CA PRO A 57 10.81 7.46 0.32
C PRO A 57 11.20 5.97 0.43
N THR A 58 11.84 5.47 -0.61
CA THR A 58 12.46 4.13 -0.72
C THR A 58 13.77 4.24 -1.50
N ALA A 59 14.57 3.16 -1.55
CA ALA A 59 15.79 3.14 -2.36
C ALA A 59 15.52 3.27 -3.87
N ALA A 60 14.34 2.85 -4.34
CA ALA A 60 13.93 2.90 -5.75
C ALA A 60 13.22 4.21 -6.14
N GLY A 61 13.07 5.15 -5.20
CA GLY A 61 12.30 6.38 -5.38
C GLY A 61 11.17 6.51 -4.36
N ARG A 62 10.09 7.19 -4.71
CA ARG A 62 8.93 7.37 -3.83
C ARG A 62 7.89 6.28 -4.10
N ILE A 63 7.32 5.71 -3.05
CA ILE A 63 6.20 4.74 -3.13
C ILE A 63 4.92 5.39 -2.64
N SER A 64 3.83 5.19 -3.37
CA SER A 64 2.45 5.51 -2.96
C SER A 64 1.74 4.21 -2.59
N LEU A 65 1.07 4.19 -1.44
CA LEU A 65 0.39 3.02 -0.89
C LEU A 65 -1.04 3.37 -0.52
N ALA A 66 -1.98 2.48 -0.84
CA ALA A 66 -3.31 2.47 -0.26
C ALA A 66 -3.42 1.25 0.65
N LEU A 67 -3.47 1.47 1.96
CA LEU A 67 -3.46 0.42 2.98
C LEU A 67 -4.87 0.20 3.52
N LYS A 68 -5.63 -0.70 2.89
CA LYS A 68 -7.05 -0.92 3.18
C LYS A 68 -7.24 -2.03 4.23
N SER A 69 -7.88 -1.72 5.35
CA SER A 69 -8.39 -2.76 6.25
C SER A 69 -9.51 -3.57 5.58
N GLY A 70 -9.73 -4.81 6.01
CA GLY A 70 -10.63 -5.77 5.34
C GLY A 70 -12.03 -5.21 5.05
N ASN A 71 -12.62 -4.50 6.01
CA ASN A 71 -14.02 -4.06 5.96
C ASN A 71 -14.24 -2.63 5.39
N PHE A 72 -13.19 -1.97 4.88
CA PHE A 72 -13.25 -0.57 4.47
C PHE A 72 -13.44 -0.40 2.95
N GLY A 73 -14.09 0.67 2.50
CA GLY A 73 -14.26 0.98 1.08
C GLY A 73 -15.41 0.23 0.40
N ALA A 74 -15.82 0.74 -0.77
CA ALA A 74 -16.88 0.18 -1.60
C ALA A 74 -16.38 -1.04 -2.41
N PRO A 75 -17.28 -1.86 -3.01
CA PRO A 75 -16.89 -3.03 -3.81
C PRO A 75 -15.93 -2.71 -4.98
N ASP A 76 -15.94 -1.49 -5.47
CA ASP A 76 -15.11 -0.95 -6.55
C ASP A 76 -13.89 -0.16 -6.05
N PHE A 77 -13.56 -0.24 -4.76
CA PHE A 77 -12.44 0.48 -4.14
C PHE A 77 -11.12 0.39 -4.93
N PHE A 78 -10.76 -0.80 -5.41
CA PHE A 78 -9.51 -0.99 -6.16
C PHE A 78 -9.45 -0.18 -7.45
N VAL A 79 -10.60 0.09 -8.08
CA VAL A 79 -10.67 0.95 -9.27
C VAL A 79 -10.66 2.41 -8.85
N GLN A 80 -11.50 2.79 -7.89
CA GLN A 80 -11.60 4.17 -7.40
C GLN A 80 -10.29 4.71 -6.81
N ALA A 81 -9.47 3.86 -6.21
CA ALA A 81 -8.17 4.26 -5.66
C ALA A 81 -7.27 4.91 -6.72
N TRP A 82 -7.26 4.39 -7.95
CA TRP A 82 -6.44 4.93 -9.04
C TRP A 82 -6.95 6.28 -9.53
N ASP A 83 -8.25 6.53 -9.48
CA ASP A 83 -8.84 7.84 -9.84
C ASP A 83 -8.50 8.95 -8.83
N LYS A 84 -7.92 8.59 -7.66
CA LYS A 84 -7.62 9.48 -6.53
C LYS A 84 -6.12 9.65 -6.24
N LEU A 85 -5.28 8.93 -6.98
CA LEU A 85 -3.82 8.97 -6.86
C LEU A 85 -3.26 10.25 -7.49
#